data_AF-A0A3D3FYF3-F1
#
_entry.id   AF-A0A3D3FYF3-F1
#
_cell.length_a   1.000
_cell.length_b   1.000
_cell.length_c   1.000
_cell.angle_alpha   90.00
_cell.angle_beta   90.00
_cell.angle_gamma   90.00
#
_symmetry.space_group_name_H-M   'P 1'
#
loop_
_entity.id
_entity.type
_entity.pdbx_description
1 polymer ?
#
loop_
_entity_poly.entity_id
_entity_poly.type
_entity_poly.pdbx_seq_one_letter_code
_entity_poly.pdbx_strand_id
1 'polypeptide(L)'
;MSHPRMKKLLMLALAGILSSSCFANVESVQNNLKQHYPNLKFEQIQSTEMNGIYSAVLDGQVVYVGEEANHILVGSMIRLKDQQNLTKDLVLKQNSIDWK
;
A
#
# COMPACT_ATOMS: atom_id res chain seq x y z
N MET A 1 13.64 20.56 -47.37
CA MET A 1 14.10 20.65 -45.97
C MET A 1 12.88 20.67 -45.06
N SER A 2 12.45 19.53 -44.54
CA SER A 2 11.46 19.47 -43.45
C SER A 2 11.66 18.16 -42.71
N HIS A 3 12.07 18.24 -41.44
CA HIS A 3 12.29 17.09 -40.57
C HIS A 3 11.04 16.84 -39.70
N PRO A 4 10.09 15.97 -40.11
CA PRO A 4 8.94 15.62 -39.27
C PRO A 4 9.30 14.66 -38.12
N ARG A 5 10.55 14.22 -38.02
CA ARG A 5 10.97 13.16 -37.08
C ARG A 5 11.18 13.61 -35.64
N MET A 6 11.47 14.90 -35.38
CA MET A 6 11.69 15.37 -34.00
C MET A 6 10.40 15.56 -33.18
N LYS A 7 9.25 15.86 -33.81
CA LYS A 7 7.97 16.04 -33.08
C LYS A 7 7.39 14.72 -32.56
N LYS A 8 7.61 13.61 -33.27
CA LYS A 8 7.11 12.28 -32.87
C LYS A 8 7.92 11.67 -31.72
N LEU A 9 9.21 11.98 -31.63
CA LEU A 9 10.06 11.59 -30.51
C LEU A 9 9.69 12.32 -29.21
N LEU A 10 9.22 13.56 -29.31
CA LEU A 10 8.79 14.33 -28.13
C LEU A 10 7.47 13.80 -27.52
N MET A 11 6.58 13.21 -28.33
CA MET A 11 5.32 12.64 -27.86
C MET A 11 5.47 11.29 -27.14
N LEU A 12 6.55 10.53 -27.41
CA LEU A 12 6.78 9.23 -26.76
C LEU A 12 7.38 9.37 -25.35
N ALA A 13 7.99 10.51 -25.04
CA ALA A 13 8.56 10.78 -23.71
C ALA A 13 7.51 11.14 -22.64
N LEU A 14 6.30 11.53 -23.03
CA LEU A 14 5.26 12.01 -22.10
C LEU A 14 4.34 10.91 -21.54
N ALA A 15 4.42 9.67 -22.04
CA ALA A 15 3.54 8.58 -21.64
C ALA A 15 4.03 7.76 -20.42
N GLY A 16 5.15 8.16 -19.78
CA GLY A 16 5.89 7.29 -18.85
C GLY A 16 5.65 7.46 -17.35
N ILE A 17 4.80 8.38 -16.87
CA ILE A 17 4.82 8.81 -15.45
C ILE A 17 3.46 8.63 -14.74
N LEU A 18 2.84 7.45 -14.77
CA LEU A 18 1.57 7.25 -14.04
C LEU A 18 1.55 6.10 -13.01
N SER A 19 2.67 5.44 -12.72
CA SER A 19 2.63 4.19 -11.93
C SER A 19 3.27 4.21 -10.54
N SER A 20 3.60 5.38 -9.97
CA SER A 20 4.38 5.46 -8.71
C SER A 20 3.60 5.88 -7.45
N SER A 21 2.28 6.05 -7.51
CA SER A 21 1.49 6.57 -6.37
C SER A 21 1.35 5.58 -5.20
N CYS A 22 1.49 4.28 -5.42
CA CYS A 22 1.22 3.29 -4.36
C CYS A 22 2.30 3.28 -3.26
N PHE A 23 3.59 3.49 -3.60
CA PHE A 23 4.69 3.47 -2.63
C PHE A 23 4.77 4.74 -1.79
N ALA A 24 4.52 5.91 -2.39
CA ALA A 24 4.55 7.19 -1.69
C ALA A 24 3.55 7.24 -0.53
N ASN A 25 2.37 6.64 -0.73
CA ASN A 25 1.35 6.64 0.31
C ASN A 25 1.69 5.73 1.50
N VAL A 26 2.38 4.60 1.29
CA VAL A 26 2.79 3.72 2.41
C VAL A 26 3.76 4.45 3.33
N GLU A 27 4.73 5.18 2.77
CA GLU A 27 5.67 5.98 3.56
C GLU A 27 4.97 7.11 4.32
N SER A 28 4.01 7.78 3.68
CA SER A 28 3.18 8.81 4.32
C SER A 28 2.42 8.25 5.53
N VAL A 29 1.72 7.12 5.35
CA VAL A 29 0.97 6.44 6.43
C VAL A 29 1.92 6.01 7.55
N GLN A 30 3.09 5.46 7.21
CA GLN A 30 4.09 5.08 8.20
C GLN A 30 4.58 6.29 9.00
N ASN A 31 4.82 7.44 8.36
CA ASN A 31 5.24 8.66 9.04
C ASN A 31 4.13 9.19 9.94
N ASN A 32 2.89 9.25 9.46
CA ASN A 32 1.74 9.70 10.25
C ASN A 32 1.57 8.83 11.51
N LEU A 33 1.66 7.50 11.37
CA LEU A 33 1.57 6.58 12.51
C LEU A 33 2.69 6.82 13.53
N LYS A 34 3.94 6.99 13.08
CA LYS A 34 5.09 7.26 13.96
C LYS A 34 4.99 8.63 14.66
N GLN A 35 4.50 9.65 13.96
CA GLN A 35 4.41 11.01 14.49
C GLN A 35 3.26 11.15 15.49
N HIS A 36 2.08 10.61 15.17
CA HIS A 36 0.88 10.78 16.01
C HIS A 36 0.78 9.72 17.11
N TYR A 37 1.28 8.50 16.86
CA TYR A 37 1.15 7.38 17.78
C TYR A 37 2.50 6.68 18.06
N PRO A 38 3.52 7.41 18.56
CA PRO A 38 4.88 6.87 18.76
C PRO A 38 4.95 5.70 19.75
N ASN A 39 3.94 5.54 20.61
CA ASN A 39 3.86 4.44 21.58
C ASN A 39 3.28 3.15 20.99
N LEU A 40 2.67 3.21 19.81
CA LEU A 40 2.12 2.05 19.12
C LEU A 40 3.13 1.53 18.09
N LYS A 41 3.45 0.23 18.18
CA LYS A 41 4.41 -0.39 17.26
C LYS A 41 3.68 -0.98 16.06
N PHE A 42 3.58 -0.19 14.99
CA PHE A 42 3.08 -0.67 13.71
C PHE A 42 4.20 -1.29 12.87
N GLU A 43 3.96 -2.50 12.38
CA GLU A 43 4.90 -3.28 11.57
C GLU A 43 4.25 -3.68 10.23
N GLN A 44 5.08 -4.03 9.24
CA GLN A 44 4.62 -4.62 7.96
C GLN A 44 3.51 -3.83 7.25
N ILE A 45 3.60 -2.50 7.28
CA ILE A 45 2.65 -1.58 6.64
C ILE A 45 2.70 -1.80 5.12
N GLN A 46 1.54 -2.09 4.52
CA GLN A 46 1.40 -2.44 3.11
C GLN A 46 0.10 -1.86 2.55
N SER A 47 0.09 -1.54 1.26
CA SER A 47 -1.14 -1.18 0.56
C SER A 47 -2.07 -2.38 0.42
N THR A 48 -3.38 -2.11 0.40
CA THR A 48 -4.40 -3.11 0.11
C THR A 48 -5.06 -2.83 -1.25
N GLU A 49 -5.93 -3.73 -1.68
CA GLU A 49 -6.75 -3.51 -2.88
C GLU A 49 -7.84 -2.46 -2.67
N MET A 50 -8.13 -2.11 -1.42
CA MET A 50 -9.00 -0.98 -1.09
C MET A 50 -8.16 0.30 -1.04
N ASN A 51 -8.37 1.16 -2.04
CA ASN A 51 -7.70 2.47 -2.10
C ASN A 51 -7.92 3.27 -0.80
N GLY A 52 -6.84 3.87 -0.30
CA GLY A 52 -6.85 4.64 0.95
C GLY A 52 -6.86 3.80 2.23
N ILE A 53 -6.89 2.47 2.12
CA ILE A 53 -6.80 1.53 3.25
C ILE A 53 -5.51 0.71 3.15
N TYR A 54 -4.78 0.68 4.25
CA TYR A 54 -3.48 0.03 4.39
C TYR A 54 -3.58 -1.05 5.45
N SER A 55 -2.92 -2.18 5.25
CA SER A 55 -2.75 -3.19 6.29
C SER A 55 -1.50 -2.90 7.09
N ALA A 56 -1.54 -3.12 8.40
CA ALA A 56 -0.39 -3.09 9.28
C ALA A 56 -0.51 -4.20 10.32
N VAL A 57 0.57 -4.52 11.02
CA VAL A 57 0.56 -5.39 12.20
C VAL A 57 0.72 -4.51 13.43
N LEU A 58 -0.22 -4.62 14.36
CA LEU A 58 -0.19 -3.97 15.66
C LEU A 58 -0.33 -5.07 16.73
N ASP A 59 0.63 -5.16 17.64
CA ASP A 59 0.66 -6.18 18.70
C ASP A 59 0.46 -7.62 18.19
N GLY A 60 1.03 -7.93 17.03
CA GLY A 60 0.93 -9.25 16.39
C GLY A 60 -0.39 -9.51 15.64
N GLN A 61 -1.31 -8.55 15.60
CA GLN A 61 -2.57 -8.66 14.86
C GLN A 61 -2.56 -7.79 13.59
N VAL A 62 -3.06 -8.33 12.49
CA VAL A 62 -3.29 -7.55 11.27
C VAL A 62 -4.47 -6.59 11.51
N VAL A 63 -4.21 -5.30 11.33
CA VAL A 63 -5.17 -4.20 11.42
C VAL A 63 -5.17 -3.41 10.12
N TYR A 64 -6.23 -2.64 9.90
CA TYR A 64 -6.36 -1.75 8.74
C TYR A 64 -6.37 -0.30 9.17
N VAL A 65 -5.65 0.55 8.44
CA VAL A 65 -5.44 1.96 8.75
C VAL A 65 -5.81 2.79 7.53
N GLY A 66 -6.51 3.91 7.74
CA GLY A 66 -6.76 4.89 6.68
C GLY A 66 -5.51 5.73 6.35
N GLU A 67 -5.51 6.41 5.21
CA GLU A 67 -4.40 7.27 4.75
C GLU A 67 -3.94 8.31 5.80
N GLU A 68 -4.91 8.93 6.49
CA GLU A 68 -4.66 9.93 7.55
C GLU A 68 -4.20 9.33 8.89
N ALA A 69 -4.11 8.00 8.99
CA ALA A 69 -3.72 7.27 10.20
C ALA A 69 -4.57 7.49 11.47
N ASN A 70 -5.72 8.17 11.37
CA ASN A 70 -6.54 8.54 12.53
C ASN A 70 -7.46 7.44 13.07
N HIS A 71 -7.66 6.35 12.31
CA HIS A 71 -8.58 5.27 12.66
C HIS A 71 -7.97 3.92 12.28
N ILE A 72 -8.27 2.91 13.10
CA ILE A 72 -7.96 1.51 12.81
C ILE A 72 -9.26 0.71 12.68
N LEU A 73 -9.24 -0.30 11.81
CA LEU A 73 -10.29 -1.31 11.70
C LEU A 73 -9.67 -2.68 12.00
N VAL A 74 -10.36 -3.48 12.80
CA VAL A 74 -9.96 -4.84 13.17
C VAL A 74 -10.95 -5.81 12.56
N GLY A 75 -10.44 -6.88 11.94
CA GLY A 75 -11.27 -7.91 11.32
C GLY A 75 -10.65 -8.49 10.05
N SER A 76 -11.48 -9.14 9.24
CA SER A 76 -11.06 -9.69 7.94
C SER A 76 -11.47 -8.80 6.77
N MET A 77 -10.54 -8.57 5.84
CA MET A 77 -10.83 -7.99 4.53
C MET A 77 -11.21 -9.10 3.57
N ILE A 78 -12.49 -9.18 3.22
CA ILE A 78 -13.01 -10.16 2.28
C ILE A 78 -13.19 -9.49 0.91
N ARG A 79 -12.46 -9.97 -0.09
CA ARG A 79 -12.66 -9.56 -1.47
C ARG A 79 -13.94 -10.21 -1.99
N LEU A 80 -14.96 -9.41 -2.29
CA LEU A 80 -16.26 -9.96 -2.69
C LEU A 80 -16.25 -10.65 -4.05
N LYS A 81 -15.34 -10.23 -4.95
CA LYS A 81 -15.21 -10.77 -6.31
C LYS A 81 -15.04 -12.30 -6.33
N ASP A 82 -14.26 -12.82 -5.40
CA ASP A 82 -13.86 -14.23 -5.33
C ASP A 82 -14.02 -14.82 -3.92
N GLN A 83 -14.61 -14.06 -2.99
CA GLN A 83 -14.81 -14.42 -1.58
C GLN A 83 -13.49 -14.74 -0.85
N GLN A 84 -12.37 -14.19 -1.33
CA GLN A 84 -11.05 -14.43 -0.74
C GLN A 84 -10.86 -13.60 0.53
N ASN A 85 -10.32 -14.24 1.58
CA ASN A 85 -9.91 -13.55 2.80
C ASN A 85 -8.47 -13.05 2.67
N LEU A 86 -8.30 -11.76 2.34
CA LEU A 86 -6.99 -11.14 2.13
C LEU A 86 -6.17 -11.06 3.41
N THR A 87 -6.83 -10.95 4.58
CA THR A 87 -6.16 -10.97 5.88
C THR A 87 -5.51 -12.31 6.15
N LYS A 88 -6.21 -13.40 5.87
CA LYS A 88 -5.68 -14.76 6.03
C LYS A 88 -4.43 -14.96 5.16
N ASP A 89 -4.48 -14.50 3.92
CA ASP A 89 -3.35 -14.59 2.99
C ASP A 89 -2.15 -13.76 3.46
N LEU A 90 -2.38 -12.57 4.01
CA LEU A 90 -1.34 -11.75 4.63
C LEU A 90 -0.67 -12.47 5.80
N VAL A 91 -1.47 -13.04 6.72
CA VAL A 91 -0.94 -13.80 7.86
C VAL A 91 -0.11 -14.99 7.40
N LEU A 92 -0.59 -15.76 6.42
CA LEU A 92 0.15 -16.91 5.87
C LEU A 92 1.47 -16.47 5.23
N LYS A 93 1.46 -15.37 4.47
CA LYS A 93 2.65 -14.79 3.86
C LYS A 93 3.67 -14.33 4.89
N GLN A 94 3.23 -13.72 5.99
CA GLN A 94 4.10 -13.26 7.08
C GLN A 94 4.75 -14.44 7.83
N ASN A 95 3.97 -15.48 8.17
CA ASN A 95 4.51 -16.70 8.78
C ASN A 95 5.50 -17.41 7.84
N SER A 96 5.26 -17.34 6.53
CA SER A 96 6.17 -17.87 5.50
C SER A 96 7.40 -16.99 5.26
N ILE A 97 7.67 -15.95 6.04
CA ILE A 97 8.92 -15.16 5.95
C ILE A 97 9.82 -15.43 7.16
N ASP A 98 9.27 -15.97 8.25
CA ASP A 98 9.97 -16.18 9.53
C ASP A 98 10.83 -17.46 9.59
N TRP A 99 10.92 -18.26 8.51
CA TRP A 99 11.68 -19.53 8.48
C TRP A 99 13.18 -19.37 8.16
N LYS A 100 13.76 -18.18 8.32
CA LYS A 100 15.14 -17.89 7.93
C LYS A 100 16.09 -17.67 9.10
#